data_AF-A0A2H6A5Q5-F1
#
_entry.id   AF-A0A2H6A5Q5-F1
#
_cell.length_a   1.000
_cell.length_b   1.000
_cell.length_c   1.000
_cell.angle_alpha   90.00
_cell.angle_beta   90.00
_cell.angle_gamma   90.00
#
_symmetry.space_group_name_H-M   'P 1'
#
loop_
_entity.id
_entity.type
_entity.pdbx_description
1 polymer ?
#
loop_
_entity_poly.entity_id
_entity_poly.type
_entity_poly.pdbx_seq_one_letter_code
_entity_poly.pdbx_strand_id
1 'polypeptide(L)' 'MRQTLRRTARNRSQRSALRTAIRKVRNAPTREEALAAFRAAERLLDRAARKNLIHPNTAARYKSRLYKIASSKS' A
#
# COMPACT_ATOMS: atom_id res chain seq x y z
N MET A 1 10.78 15.56 22.87
CA MET A 1 10.46 16.06 21.50
C MET A 1 11.29 15.47 20.36
N ARG A 2 12.64 15.41 20.42
CA ARG A 2 13.51 15.02 19.28
C ARG A 2 13.23 13.62 18.69
N GLN A 3 12.92 12.63 19.55
CA GLN A 3 12.66 11.25 19.10
C GLN A 3 11.34 11.12 18.33
N THR A 4 10.29 11.83 18.75
CA THR A 4 8.98 11.84 18.09
C THR A 4 9.10 12.39 16.67
N LEU A 5 9.82 13.50 16.49
CA LEU A 5 10.06 14.09 15.17
C LEU A 5 10.75 13.10 14.21
N ARG A 6 11.77 12.40 14.68
CA ARG A 6 12.47 11.36 13.90
C ARG A 6 11.56 10.17 13.54
N ARG A 7 10.70 9.73 14.47
CA ARG A 7 9.71 8.67 14.21
C ARG A 7 8.65 9.14 13.19
N THR A 8 8.12 10.34 13.36
CA THR A 8 7.13 10.94 12.45
C THR A 8 7.68 11.10 11.04
N ALA A 9 8.92 11.56 10.87
CA ALA A 9 9.55 11.70 9.56
C ALA A 9 9.67 10.35 8.82
N ARG A 10 10.14 9.30 9.52
CA ARG A 10 10.22 7.93 8.95
C ARG A 10 8.85 7.34 8.64
N ASN A 11 7.86 7.56 9.51
CA ASN A 11 6.50 7.07 9.27
C ASN A 11 5.84 7.79 8.09
N ARG A 12 6.13 9.09 7.92
CA ARG A 12 5.63 9.89 6.80
C ARG A 12 6.16 9.36 5.47
N SER A 13 7.46 9.09 5.35
CA SER A 13 8.03 8.55 4.11
C SER A 13 7.46 7.17 3.77
N GLN A 14 7.32 6.28 4.76
CA GLN A 14 6.74 4.96 4.57
C GLN A 14 5.25 5.02 4.17
N ARG A 15 4.46 5.91 4.79
CA ARG A 15 3.07 6.12 4.42
C ARG A 15 2.93 6.72 3.02
N SER A 16 3.82 7.62 2.64
CA SER A 16 3.86 8.19 1.28
C SER A 16 4.14 7.09 0.25
N ALA A 17 5.16 6.27 0.46
CA ALA A 17 5.49 5.14 -0.41
C ALA A 17 4.31 4.16 -0.55
N LEU A 18 3.62 3.86 0.54
CA LEU A 18 2.42 3.02 0.53
C LEU A 18 1.29 3.63 -0.31
N ARG A 19 0.99 4.92 -0.13
CA ARG A 19 -0.03 5.63 -0.93
C ARG A 19 0.32 5.65 -2.41
N THR A 20 1.60 5.83 -2.74
CA THR A 20 2.08 5.78 -4.13
C THR A 20 1.89 4.40 -4.74
N ALA A 21 2.22 3.32 -4.02
CA ALA A 21 2.00 1.95 -4.50
C ALA A 21 0.51 1.66 -4.75
N ILE A 22 -0.37 2.10 -3.83
CA ILE A 22 -1.83 2.00 -3.99
C ILE A 22 -2.29 2.77 -5.24
N ARG A 23 -1.75 3.97 -5.49
CA ARG A 23 -2.08 4.77 -6.67
C ARG A 23 -1.64 4.10 -7.96
N LYS A 24 -0.47 3.45 -7.98
CA LYS A 24 0.03 2.70 -9.15
C LYS A 24 -0.95 1.60 -9.58
N VAL A 25 -1.47 0.81 -8.64
CA VAL A 25 -2.47 -0.22 -8.94
C VAL A 25 -3.74 0.38 -9.56
N ARG A 26 -4.22 1.49 -9.00
CA ARG A 26 -5.43 2.17 -9.50
C ARG A 26 -5.25 2.77 -10.88
N ASN A 27 -4.06 3.28 -11.18
CA ASN A 27 -3.76 3.97 -12.44
C ASN A 27 -3.21 3.05 -13.54
N ALA A 28 -2.91 1.78 -13.25
CA ALA A 28 -2.37 0.85 -14.24
C ALA A 28 -3.32 0.68 -15.45
N PRO A 29 -2.90 0.85 -16.69
CA PRO A 29 -3.78 0.82 -17.87
C PRO A 29 -4.40 -0.55 -18.13
N THR A 30 -3.63 -1.62 -17.94
CA THR A 30 -4.07 -2.99 -18.24
C THR A 30 -4.25 -3.83 -16.98
N ARG A 31 -5.01 -4.92 -17.10
CA ARG A 31 -5.17 -5.91 -16.04
C ARG A 31 -3.83 -6.51 -15.58
N GLU A 32 -2.96 -6.84 -16.52
CA GLU A 32 -1.64 -7.45 -16.22
C GLU A 32 -0.75 -6.50 -15.42
N GLU A 33 -0.67 -5.23 -15.84
CA GLU A 33 0.08 -4.20 -15.12
C GLU A 33 -0.53 -3.92 -13.74
N ALA A 34 -1.86 -3.94 -13.63
CA ALA A 34 -2.54 -3.78 -12.35
C ALA A 34 -2.22 -4.93 -11.38
N LEU A 35 -2.16 -6.17 -11.87
CA LEU A 35 -1.80 -7.35 -11.08
C LEU A 35 -0.32 -7.34 -10.67
N ALA A 36 0.58 -6.93 -11.56
CA ALA A 36 2.00 -6.76 -11.24
C ALA A 36 2.21 -5.69 -10.16
N ALA A 37 1.58 -4.53 -10.34
CA ALA A 37 1.60 -3.45 -9.34
C ALA A 37 0.96 -3.88 -8.01
N PHE A 38 -0.09 -4.70 -8.06
CA PHE A 38 -0.77 -5.22 -6.89
C PHE A 38 0.16 -6.07 -6.03
N ARG A 39 0.93 -6.98 -6.63
CA ARG A 39 1.92 -7.80 -5.88
C ARG A 39 2.95 -6.95 -5.15
N ALA A 40 3.38 -5.83 -5.74
CA ALA A 40 4.28 -4.89 -5.09
C ALA A 40 3.59 -4.14 -3.93
N ALA A 41 2.35 -3.70 -4.13
CA ALA A 41 1.56 -3.02 -3.11
C ALA A 41 1.22 -3.93 -1.92
N GLU A 42 0.92 -5.21 -2.18
CA GLU A 42 0.64 -6.23 -1.17
C GLU A 42 1.80 -6.40 -0.19
N ARG A 43 3.02 -6.59 -0.71
CA ARG A 43 4.24 -6.70 0.10
C ARG A 43 4.46 -5.47 0.99
N LEU A 44 4.14 -4.28 0.49
CA LEU A 44 4.25 -3.03 1.25
C LEU A 44 3.17 -2.91 2.33
N LEU A 45 1.93 -3.31 2.03
CA LEU A 45 0.82 -3.34 2.98
C LEU A 45 1.12 -4.27 4.15
N ASP A 46 1.62 -5.47 3.87
CA ASP A 46 1.93 -6.46 4.91
C ASP A 46 3.11 -6.02 5.77
N ARG A 47 4.14 -5.41 5.16
CA ARG A 47 5.25 -4.81 5.92
C ARG A 47 4.79 -3.65 6.79
N ALA A 48 3.88 -2.80 6.30
CA ALA A 48 3.33 -1.68 7.06
C ALA A 48 2.47 -2.17 8.23
N ALA A 49 1.69 -3.24 8.04
CA ALA A 49 0.92 -3.89 9.10
C ALA A 49 1.83 -4.49 10.18
N ARG A 50 2.87 -5.24 9.78
CA ARG A 50 3.83 -5.84 10.72
C ARG A 50 4.55 -4.81 11.58
N LYS A 51 4.82 -3.62 11.02
CA LYS A 51 5.45 -2.50 11.75
C LYS A 51 4.45 -1.67 12.56
N ASN A 52 3.18 -2.08 12.64
CA ASN A 52 2.10 -1.32 13.25
C ASN A 52 1.95 0.11 12.70
N LEU A 53 2.41 0.35 11.46
CA LEU A 53 2.25 1.65 10.80
C LEU A 53 0.80 1.87 10.36
N ILE A 54 0.12 0.78 10.00
CA ILE A 54 -1.31 0.68 9.74
C ILE A 54 -1.86 -0.53 10.51
N HIS A 55 -3.14 -0.49 10.86
CA HIS A 55 -3.79 -1.63 11.49
C HIS A 55 -3.83 -2.84 10.52
N PRO A 56 -3.64 -4.09 10.97
CA PRO A 56 -3.72 -5.28 10.12
C PRO A 56 -5.03 -5.36 9.31
N ASN A 57 -6.17 -5.07 9.95
CA ASN A 57 -7.47 -5.00 9.27
C ASN A 57 -7.51 -3.94 8.17
N THR A 58 -6.79 -2.82 8.33
CA THR A 58 -6.69 -1.80 7.28
C THR A 58 -5.87 -2.33 6.10
N ALA A 59 -4.78 -3.06 6.36
CA ALA A 59 -4.02 -3.74 5.31
C ALA A 59 -4.88 -4.76 4.55
N ALA A 60 -5.60 -5.64 5.28
CA ALA A 60 -6.50 -6.63 4.70
C ALA A 60 -7.59 -5.98 3.83
N ARG A 61 -8.21 -4.89 4.31
CA ARG A 61 -9.21 -4.13 3.56
C ARG A 61 -8.65 -3.54 2.27
N TYR A 62 -7.43 -3.01 2.30
CA TYR A 62 -6.77 -2.50 1.09
C TYR A 62 -6.45 -3.63 0.11
N LYS A 63 -5.94 -4.78 0.58
CA LYS A 63 -5.68 -5.95 -0.28
C LYS A 63 -6.92 -6.40 -1.02
N SER A 64 -8.03 -6.61 -0.31
CA SER A 64 -9.31 -7.00 -0.92
C SER A 64 -9.81 -5.98 -1.95
N ARG A 65 -9.81 -4.68 -1.61
CA ARG A 65 -10.27 -3.63 -2.53
C ARG A 65 -9.40 -3.50 -3.77
N LEU A 66 -8.07 -3.56 -3.62
CA LEU A 66 -7.14 -3.43 -4.74
C LEU A 66 -7.16 -4.65 -5.64
N TYR A 67 -7.29 -5.85 -5.07
CA TYR A 67 -7.44 -7.06 -5.86
C TYR A 67 -8.70 -6.99 -6.72
N LYS A 68 -9.84 -6.58 -6.15
CA LYS A 68 -11.09 -6.39 -6.90
C LYS A 68 -10.92 -5.42 -8.07
N ILE A 69 -10.24 -4.29 -7.87
CA ILE A 69 -9.98 -3.29 -8.93
C ILE A 69 -9.06 -3.86 -10.00
N ALA A 70 -7.99 -4.56 -9.61
CA ALA A 70 -7.05 -5.14 -10.56
C ALA A 70 -7.68 -6.27 -11.37
N SER A 71 -8.53 -7.10 -10.76
CA SER A 71 -9.22 -8.20 -11.43
C SER A 71 -10.36 -7.74 -12.34
N SER A 72 -11.02 -6.62 -12.01
CA SER A 72 -12.15 -6.09 -12.79
C SER A 72 -11.73 -5.19 -13.94
N LYS A 73 -10.44 -4.88 -14.10
CA LYS A 73 -9.95 -4.10 -15.24
C LYS A 73 -10.01 -4.96 -16.50
N SER A 74 -10.58 -4.38 -17.55
CA SER A 74 -10.56 -4.91 -18.91
C SER A 74 -9.15 -4.86 -19.50
#